data_AF-A0A5P3AZ79-F1
#
_entry.id   AF-A0A5P3AZ79-F1
#
_cell.length_a   1.000
_cell.length_b   1.000
_cell.length_c   1.000
_cell.angle_alpha   90.00
_cell.angle_beta   90.00
_cell.angle_gamma   90.00
#
_symmetry.space_group_name_H-M   'P 1'
#
loop_
_entity.id
_entity.type
_entity.pdbx_description
1 polymer ?
#
loop_
_entity_poly.entity_id
_entity_poly.type
_entity_poly.pdbx_seq_one_letter_code
_entity_poly.pdbx_strand_id
1 'polypeptide(L)'
;MKVKGYYNEVDYTGINQVLVARNINILFVLPPHVCETSTAVNNISADMIKVLNLWGVKYVESKLQTGINDMNKTWFYSHYTDDTIIDPTHGGIPYYERIAREIIARMMEMTPIADIEAMAASTRTYTVTMQQGNGYQLEAYNNSVSPVSEGGEFSVKLTIQEGYDGSSASVKANGDSVAKDSILSAPGLDIYTIKNIMDNVTISVEGIVMT
;
A
#
# COMPACT_ATOMS: atom_id res chain seq x y z
N MET A 1 -6.48 -32.11 1.92
CA MET A 1 -7.60 -32.11 0.98
C MET A 1 -7.05 -31.84 -0.40
N LYS A 2 -7.28 -32.76 -1.34
CA LYS A 2 -6.84 -32.61 -2.73
C LYS A 2 -7.94 -31.94 -3.54
N VAL A 3 -7.59 -30.92 -4.33
CA VAL A 3 -8.51 -30.27 -5.27
C VAL A 3 -7.95 -30.47 -6.67
N LYS A 4 -8.81 -30.84 -7.62
CA LYS A 4 -8.43 -30.92 -9.03
C LYS A 4 -8.18 -29.52 -9.58
N GLY A 5 -6.93 -29.18 -9.85
CA GLY A 5 -6.56 -27.98 -10.58
C GLY A 5 -6.70 -28.15 -12.09
N TYR A 6 -6.48 -27.07 -12.84
CA TYR A 6 -6.59 -27.04 -14.30
C TYR A 6 -5.49 -27.87 -14.98
N TYR A 7 -4.30 -27.93 -14.38
CA TYR A 7 -3.16 -28.69 -14.91
C TYR A 7 -2.81 -29.92 -14.07
N ASN A 8 -2.96 -29.87 -12.73
CA ASN A 8 -2.62 -30.95 -11.81
C ASN A 8 -3.53 -30.94 -10.56
N GLU A 9 -3.61 -32.08 -9.87
CA GLU A 9 -4.22 -32.18 -8.55
C GLU A 9 -3.32 -31.47 -7.51
N VAL A 10 -3.87 -30.51 -6.77
CA VAL A 10 -3.12 -29.75 -5.75
C VAL A 10 -3.53 -30.22 -4.37
N ASP A 11 -2.55 -30.63 -3.56
CA ASP A 11 -2.75 -30.96 -2.15
C ASP A 11 -2.50 -29.73 -1.27
N TYR A 12 -3.57 -29.18 -0.72
CA TYR A 12 -3.49 -27.99 0.13
C TYR A 12 -3.21 -28.33 1.60
N THR A 13 -3.10 -29.61 1.98
CA THR A 13 -2.85 -30.03 3.37
C THR A 13 -1.50 -29.50 3.87
N GLY A 14 -0.47 -29.50 3.01
CA GLY A 14 0.85 -28.99 3.38
C GLY A 14 0.90 -27.49 3.61
N ILE A 15 0.10 -26.71 2.86
CA ILE A 15 0.05 -25.25 2.99
C ILE A 15 -0.57 -24.87 4.34
N ASN A 16 -1.71 -25.47 4.70
CA ASN A 16 -2.35 -25.17 5.99
C ASN A 16 -1.44 -25.56 7.17
N GLN A 17 -0.75 -26.70 7.09
CA GLN A 17 0.21 -27.13 8.11
C GLN A 17 1.35 -26.12 8.30
N VAL A 18 1.91 -25.59 7.21
CA VAL A 18 2.98 -24.57 7.29
C VAL A 18 2.47 -23.26 7.86
N LEU A 19 1.27 -22.80 7.45
CA LEU A 19 0.69 -21.54 7.91
C LEU A 19 0.39 -21.56 9.41
N VAL A 20 -0.22 -22.66 9.89
CA VAL A 20 -0.52 -22.87 11.31
C VAL A 20 0.78 -23.03 12.11
N ALA A 21 1.73 -23.84 11.64
CA ALA A 21 2.99 -24.06 12.36
C ALA A 21 3.86 -22.81 12.47
N ARG A 22 3.74 -21.88 11.53
CA ARG A 22 4.50 -20.62 11.52
C ARG A 22 3.72 -19.42 12.05
N ASN A 23 2.49 -19.62 12.53
CA ASN A 23 1.67 -18.56 13.09
C ASN A 23 1.48 -17.38 12.10
N ILE A 24 1.25 -17.69 10.82
CA ILE A 24 1.14 -16.67 9.75
C ILE A 24 -0.32 -16.37 9.48
N ASN A 25 -0.67 -15.07 9.55
CA ASN A 25 -1.95 -14.58 9.08
C ASN A 25 -1.89 -14.44 7.56
N ILE A 26 -2.79 -15.10 6.86
CA ILE A 26 -2.86 -15.06 5.41
C ILE A 26 -4.21 -14.57 4.95
N LEU A 27 -4.20 -13.70 3.94
CA LEU A 27 -5.36 -13.32 3.16
C LEU A 27 -5.17 -13.88 1.76
N PHE A 28 -6.07 -14.78 1.33
CA PHE A 28 -6.02 -15.31 -0.04
C PHE A 28 -6.70 -14.35 -1.01
N VAL A 29 -6.07 -14.05 -2.15
CA VAL A 29 -6.71 -13.30 -3.24
C VAL A 29 -7.05 -14.29 -4.34
N LEU A 30 -8.35 -14.47 -4.60
CA LEU A 30 -8.82 -15.40 -5.63
C LEU A 30 -8.75 -14.75 -7.02
N PRO A 31 -8.45 -15.55 -8.06
CA PRO A 31 -8.22 -15.04 -9.40
C PRO A 31 -9.48 -14.34 -9.97
N PRO A 32 -9.30 -13.34 -10.85
CA PRO A 32 -10.40 -12.66 -11.53
C PRO A 32 -11.29 -13.62 -12.32
N HIS A 33 -12.58 -13.29 -12.43
CA HIS A 33 -13.46 -13.88 -13.42
C HIS A 33 -13.31 -13.12 -14.73
N VAL A 34 -12.31 -13.50 -15.49
CA VAL A 34 -12.10 -12.85 -16.78
C VAL A 34 -13.20 -13.28 -17.75
N CYS A 35 -13.53 -12.40 -18.70
CA CYS A 35 -14.75 -12.46 -19.53
C CYS A 35 -14.89 -13.75 -20.37
N GLU A 36 -13.88 -14.63 -20.34
CA GLU A 36 -13.83 -15.91 -21.06
C GLU A 36 -13.27 -17.04 -20.16
N THR A 37 -13.46 -16.98 -18.85
CA THR A 37 -12.96 -18.05 -17.96
C THR A 37 -13.73 -19.35 -18.17
N SER A 38 -12.97 -20.44 -18.33
CA SER A 38 -13.53 -21.78 -18.43
C SER A 38 -14.29 -22.14 -17.16
N THR A 39 -15.32 -22.99 -17.26
CA THR A 39 -16.06 -23.56 -16.12
C THR A 39 -15.12 -24.14 -15.05
N ALA A 40 -13.92 -24.59 -15.44
CA ALA A 40 -12.91 -25.10 -14.53
C ALA A 40 -12.37 -24.03 -13.55
N VAL A 41 -12.12 -22.79 -13.98
CA VAL A 41 -11.66 -21.71 -13.09
C VAL A 41 -12.73 -21.34 -12.06
N ASN A 42 -14.00 -21.37 -12.48
CA ASN A 42 -15.14 -21.15 -11.60
C ASN A 42 -15.28 -22.24 -10.56
N ASN A 43 -15.12 -23.50 -10.96
CA ASN A 43 -15.14 -24.64 -10.05
C ASN A 43 -13.97 -24.61 -9.06
N ILE A 44 -12.75 -24.29 -9.53
CA ILE A 44 -11.57 -24.16 -8.66
C ILE A 44 -11.78 -23.07 -7.61
N SER A 45 -12.30 -21.90 -8.01
CA SER A 45 -12.57 -20.80 -7.08
C SER A 45 -13.63 -21.21 -6.05
N ALA A 46 -14.71 -21.87 -6.48
CA ALA A 46 -15.76 -22.35 -5.58
C ALA A 46 -15.24 -23.42 -4.60
N ASP A 47 -14.41 -24.35 -5.07
CA ASP A 47 -13.82 -25.38 -4.21
C ASP A 47 -12.80 -24.80 -3.24
N MET A 48 -12.00 -23.82 -3.66
CA MET A 48 -11.10 -23.09 -2.78
C MET A 48 -11.85 -22.36 -1.68
N ILE A 49 -12.94 -21.67 -2.00
CA ILE A 49 -13.77 -20.97 -1.01
C ILE A 49 -14.30 -21.93 0.06
N LYS A 50 -14.73 -23.13 -0.32
CA LYS A 50 -15.15 -24.15 0.66
C LYS A 50 -14.02 -24.52 1.61
N VAL A 51 -12.80 -24.69 1.08
CA VAL A 51 -11.61 -25.01 1.88
C VAL A 51 -11.25 -23.86 2.83
N LEU A 52 -11.21 -22.63 2.33
CA LEU A 52 -10.86 -21.45 3.12
C LEU A 52 -11.89 -21.19 4.22
N ASN A 53 -13.18 -21.34 3.93
CA ASN A 53 -14.25 -21.26 4.94
C ASN A 53 -14.11 -22.35 6.00
N LEU A 54 -13.78 -23.59 5.62
CA LEU A 54 -13.53 -24.68 6.57
C LEU A 54 -12.34 -24.38 7.50
N TRP A 55 -11.33 -23.66 7.01
CA TRP A 55 -10.15 -23.27 7.79
C TRP A 55 -10.29 -21.93 8.52
N GLY A 56 -11.42 -21.23 8.34
CA GLY A 56 -11.60 -19.88 8.90
C GLY A 56 -10.64 -18.84 8.29
N VAL A 57 -10.08 -19.11 7.12
CA VAL A 57 -9.12 -18.23 6.45
C VAL A 57 -9.87 -17.19 5.62
N LYS A 58 -9.54 -15.92 5.84
CA LYS A 58 -10.11 -14.80 5.08
C LYS A 58 -9.61 -14.79 3.64
N TYR A 59 -10.43 -14.28 2.73
CA TYR A 59 -10.08 -14.15 1.32
C TYR A 59 -10.73 -12.92 0.67
N VAL A 60 -10.18 -12.52 -0.48
CA VAL A 60 -10.76 -11.55 -1.40
C VAL A 60 -11.23 -12.30 -2.64
N GLU A 61 -12.53 -12.24 -2.89
CA GLU A 61 -13.13 -12.82 -4.08
C GLU A 61 -13.38 -11.73 -5.12
N SER A 62 -12.39 -11.55 -5.99
CA SER A 62 -12.41 -10.53 -7.03
C SER A 62 -13.63 -10.63 -7.96
N LYS A 63 -14.14 -11.85 -8.22
CA LYS A 63 -15.25 -12.10 -9.16
C LYS A 63 -16.61 -11.54 -8.74
N LEU A 64 -16.88 -11.39 -7.43
CA LEU A 64 -18.17 -10.92 -6.93
C LEU A 64 -18.27 -9.40 -6.92
N GLN A 65 -17.20 -8.70 -7.29
CA GLN A 65 -17.23 -7.25 -7.38
C GLN A 65 -18.04 -6.81 -8.59
N THR A 66 -19.23 -6.26 -8.33
CA THR A 66 -20.15 -5.77 -9.36
C THR A 66 -19.43 -4.84 -10.36
N GLY A 67 -19.50 -5.17 -11.65
CA GLY A 67 -18.95 -4.35 -12.75
C GLY A 67 -17.42 -4.40 -12.90
N ILE A 68 -16.70 -5.21 -12.11
CA ILE A 68 -15.23 -5.27 -12.18
C ILE A 68 -14.74 -5.80 -13.54
N ASN A 69 -15.46 -6.74 -14.13
CA ASN A 69 -15.09 -7.36 -15.40
C ASN A 69 -15.33 -6.42 -16.58
N ASP A 70 -16.46 -5.72 -16.61
CA ASP A 70 -16.77 -4.75 -17.66
C ASP A 70 -15.81 -3.56 -17.62
N MET A 71 -15.46 -3.11 -16.41
CA MET A 71 -14.43 -2.08 -16.18
C MET A 71 -13.06 -2.55 -16.70
N ASN A 72 -12.64 -3.77 -16.34
CA ASN A 72 -11.37 -4.32 -16.78
C ASN A 72 -11.32 -4.44 -18.31
N LYS A 73 -12.39 -4.99 -18.90
CA LYS A 73 -12.57 -5.11 -20.35
C LYS A 73 -12.44 -3.76 -21.04
N THR A 74 -13.21 -2.76 -20.59
CA THR A 74 -13.19 -1.39 -21.15
C THR A 74 -11.80 -0.77 -21.09
N TRP A 75 -11.06 -0.99 -19.99
CA TRP A 75 -9.70 -0.50 -19.86
C TRP A 75 -8.76 -1.14 -20.90
N PHE A 76 -8.77 -2.46 -21.05
CA PHE A 76 -7.91 -3.13 -22.06
C PHE A 76 -8.22 -2.67 -23.49
N TYR A 77 -9.49 -2.61 -23.90
CA TYR A 77 -9.86 -2.17 -25.25
C TYR A 77 -9.56 -0.68 -25.54
N SER A 78 -9.38 0.15 -24.52
CA SER A 78 -8.97 1.55 -24.70
C SER A 78 -7.45 1.74 -24.74
N HIS A 79 -6.67 0.77 -24.28
CA HIS A 79 -5.21 0.86 -24.17
C HIS A 79 -4.45 -0.02 -25.16
N TYR A 80 -5.10 -1.03 -25.74
CA TYR A 80 -4.57 -1.88 -26.81
C TYR A 80 -5.44 -1.69 -28.05
N THR A 81 -4.91 -1.00 -29.06
CA THR A 81 -5.66 -0.55 -30.25
C THR A 81 -5.48 -1.44 -31.47
N ASP A 82 -4.67 -2.50 -31.36
CA ASP A 82 -4.31 -3.35 -32.49
C ASP A 82 -5.09 -4.69 -32.53
N ASP A 83 -6.05 -4.89 -31.63
CA ASP A 83 -6.82 -6.13 -31.45
C ASP A 83 -5.94 -7.39 -31.25
N THR A 84 -4.63 -7.24 -31.04
CA THR A 84 -3.68 -8.37 -30.95
C THR A 84 -3.48 -8.88 -29.53
N ILE A 85 -3.74 -8.04 -28.52
CA ILE A 85 -3.65 -8.41 -27.10
C ILE A 85 -5.04 -8.29 -26.48
N ILE A 86 -5.78 -9.39 -26.53
CA ILE A 86 -6.78 -9.67 -25.50
C ILE A 86 -6.00 -10.43 -24.43
N ASP A 87 -5.75 -9.79 -23.30
CA ASP A 87 -5.23 -10.45 -22.11
C ASP A 87 -6.39 -10.73 -21.16
N PRO A 88 -7.14 -11.84 -21.39
CA PRO A 88 -8.26 -12.21 -20.54
C PRO A 88 -7.73 -12.94 -19.31
N THR A 89 -6.53 -12.66 -18.81
CA THR A 89 -6.01 -13.28 -17.59
C THR A 89 -5.46 -12.27 -16.59
N HIS A 90 -5.01 -11.10 -17.05
CA HIS A 90 -4.48 -10.05 -16.20
C HIS A 90 -5.49 -8.92 -15.94
N GLY A 91 -5.27 -8.23 -14.82
CA GLY A 91 -5.98 -6.99 -14.51
C GLY A 91 -5.30 -5.78 -15.14
N GLY A 92 -6.08 -4.80 -15.56
CA GLY A 92 -5.61 -3.45 -15.84
C GLY A 92 -5.48 -2.62 -14.55
N ILE A 93 -5.00 -1.38 -14.66
CA ILE A 93 -4.82 -0.49 -13.50
C ILE A 93 -6.11 -0.36 -12.65
N PRO A 94 -7.29 -0.08 -13.23
CA PRO A 94 -8.52 0.08 -12.45
C PRO A 94 -8.93 -1.20 -11.72
N TYR A 95 -8.61 -2.37 -12.30
CA TYR A 95 -8.84 -3.66 -11.65
C TYR A 95 -7.97 -3.77 -10.38
N TYR A 96 -6.67 -3.49 -10.49
CA TYR A 96 -5.77 -3.58 -9.34
C TYR A 96 -6.10 -2.58 -8.25
N GLU A 97 -6.46 -1.34 -8.59
CA GLU A 97 -6.89 -0.35 -7.59
C GLU A 97 -8.11 -0.84 -6.79
N ARG A 98 -9.07 -1.45 -7.47
CA ARG A 98 -10.30 -1.94 -6.85
C ARG A 98 -10.05 -3.20 -6.00
N ILE A 99 -9.22 -4.12 -6.47
CA ILE A 99 -8.80 -5.29 -5.67
C ILE A 99 -7.97 -4.85 -4.47
N ALA A 100 -7.08 -3.88 -4.62
CA ALA A 100 -6.28 -3.35 -3.51
C ALA A 100 -7.16 -2.77 -2.39
N ARG A 101 -8.23 -2.05 -2.73
CA ARG A 101 -9.19 -1.54 -1.73
C ARG A 101 -9.88 -2.67 -0.96
N GLU A 102 -10.29 -3.75 -1.62
CA GLU A 102 -10.86 -4.91 -0.94
C GLU A 102 -9.83 -5.67 -0.10
N ILE A 103 -8.58 -5.79 -0.59
CA ILE A 103 -7.48 -6.38 0.19
C ILE A 103 -7.32 -5.61 1.50
N ILE A 104 -7.21 -4.29 1.42
CA ILE A 104 -7.07 -3.43 2.61
C ILE A 104 -8.28 -3.62 3.54
N ALA A 105 -9.51 -3.59 3.01
CA ALA A 105 -10.72 -3.79 3.81
C ALA A 105 -10.72 -5.15 4.55
N ARG A 106 -10.35 -6.24 3.87
CA ARG A 106 -10.28 -7.58 4.49
C ARG A 106 -9.12 -7.70 5.47
N MET A 107 -7.99 -7.06 5.21
CA MET A 107 -6.87 -7.01 6.17
C MET A 107 -7.27 -6.28 7.45
N MET A 108 -8.08 -5.21 7.36
CA MET A 108 -8.58 -4.49 8.53
C MET A 108 -9.56 -5.32 9.39
N GLU A 109 -10.22 -6.33 8.82
CA GLU A 109 -11.06 -7.27 9.57
C GLU A 109 -10.26 -8.39 10.26
N MET A 110 -9.00 -8.60 9.87
CA MET A 110 -8.18 -9.67 10.40
C MET A 110 -7.56 -9.24 11.73
N THR A 111 -7.72 -10.06 12.76
CA THR A 111 -6.97 -9.89 14.01
C THR A 111 -5.52 -10.27 13.76
N PRO A 112 -4.54 -9.36 13.90
CA PRO A 112 -3.14 -9.72 13.77
C PRO A 112 -2.79 -10.85 14.74
N ILE A 113 -2.17 -11.91 14.24
CA ILE A 113 -1.60 -12.93 15.09
C ILE A 113 -0.50 -12.25 15.93
N ALA A 114 -0.52 -12.50 17.24
CA ALA A 114 0.35 -11.84 18.20
C ALA A 114 1.84 -12.01 17.85
N ASP A 115 2.35 -11.00 17.17
CA ASP A 115 3.70 -10.45 17.34
C ASP A 115 3.72 -8.93 17.11
N ILE A 116 2.57 -8.28 16.90
CA ILE A 116 2.52 -6.81 16.76
C ILE A 116 2.75 -6.12 18.10
N GLU A 117 2.20 -6.62 19.21
CA GLU A 117 2.46 -6.00 20.52
C GLU A 117 3.88 -6.26 21.03
N ALA A 118 4.49 -7.40 20.69
CA ALA A 118 5.88 -7.71 21.03
C ALA A 118 6.89 -7.05 20.08
N MET A 119 6.61 -6.95 18.77
CA MET A 119 7.40 -6.15 17.83
C MET A 119 7.23 -4.65 18.09
N ALA A 120 6.02 -4.15 18.37
CA ALA A 120 5.82 -2.75 18.73
C ALA A 120 6.47 -2.40 20.09
N ALA A 121 6.52 -3.35 21.03
CA ALA A 121 7.28 -3.21 22.26
C ALA A 121 8.81 -3.35 22.08
N SER A 122 9.29 -3.99 20.99
CA SER A 122 10.72 -4.15 20.69
C SER A 122 11.28 -3.21 19.63
N THR A 123 10.44 -2.49 18.87
CA THR A 123 10.89 -1.51 17.89
C THR A 123 11.29 -0.24 18.59
N ARG A 124 12.57 0.14 18.48
CA ARG A 124 13.00 1.50 18.79
C ARG A 124 12.22 2.47 17.91
N THR A 125 11.70 3.51 18.53
CA THR A 125 10.99 4.58 17.83
C THR A 125 11.69 5.90 18.04
N TYR A 126 11.69 6.75 17.03
CA TYR A 126 12.31 8.07 17.06
C TYR A 126 11.26 9.16 16.87
N THR A 127 11.29 10.14 17.75
CA THR A 127 10.41 11.31 17.65
C THR A 127 10.88 12.21 16.53
N VAL A 128 9.96 12.56 15.64
CA VAL A 128 10.12 13.64 14.68
C VAL A 128 9.39 14.87 15.20
N THR A 129 10.13 15.98 15.31
CA THR A 129 9.61 17.29 15.75
C THR A 129 9.69 18.28 14.60
N MET A 130 8.57 18.86 14.20
CA MET A 130 8.52 19.94 13.21
C MET A 130 8.59 21.29 13.93
N GLN A 131 9.66 22.04 13.72
CA GLN A 131 9.78 23.40 14.22
C GLN A 131 9.10 24.35 13.25
N GLN A 132 8.05 25.01 13.73
CA GLN A 132 7.44 26.12 13.01
C GLN A 132 8.31 27.36 13.15
N GLY A 133 8.25 28.24 12.16
CA GLY A 133 8.97 29.51 12.17
C GLY A 133 8.20 30.62 11.47
N ASN A 134 8.81 31.80 11.39
CA ASN A 134 8.17 32.95 10.75
C ASN A 134 8.12 32.75 9.23
N GLY A 135 6.94 32.96 8.64
CA GLY A 135 6.76 32.94 7.20
C GLY A 135 6.63 31.57 6.54
N TYR A 136 6.56 30.50 7.33
CA TYR A 136 6.31 29.16 6.80
C TYR A 136 5.50 28.30 7.76
N GLN A 137 4.92 27.22 7.22
CA GLN A 137 4.33 26.13 7.98
C GLN A 137 4.86 24.79 7.49
N LEU A 138 5.12 23.90 8.45
CA LEU A 138 5.40 22.49 8.24
C LEU A 138 4.20 21.65 8.67
N GLU A 139 3.73 20.79 7.79
CA GLU A 139 2.64 19.84 8.08
C GLU A 139 3.08 18.42 7.75
N ALA A 140 2.73 17.45 8.59
CA ALA A 140 2.93 16.05 8.26
C ALA A 140 2.19 15.72 6.95
N TYR A 141 2.88 15.03 6.04
CA TYR A 141 2.35 14.69 4.72
C TYR A 141 2.16 13.18 4.57
N ASN A 142 1.21 12.77 3.72
CA ASN A 142 0.92 11.38 3.38
C ASN A 142 0.72 10.45 4.60
N ASN A 143 -0.01 10.92 5.61
CA ASN A 143 -0.24 10.20 6.88
C ASN A 143 1.05 9.86 7.66
N SER A 144 2.12 10.64 7.48
CA SER A 144 3.30 10.54 8.34
C SER A 144 2.91 10.82 9.79
N VAL A 145 3.26 9.90 10.69
CA VAL A 145 2.97 10.00 12.13
C VAL A 145 4.28 9.88 12.90
N SER A 146 4.44 10.75 13.88
CA SER A 146 5.54 10.71 14.85
C SER A 146 5.03 10.08 16.15
N PRO A 147 5.81 9.23 16.83
CA PRO A 147 7.16 8.80 16.46
C PRO A 147 7.16 7.78 15.31
N VAL A 148 8.30 7.66 14.61
CA VAL A 148 8.51 6.66 13.55
C VAL A 148 9.32 5.48 14.08
N SER A 149 9.14 4.29 13.51
CA SER A 149 10.01 3.14 13.80
C SER A 149 11.44 3.38 13.30
N GLU A 150 12.43 2.74 13.94
CA GLU A 150 13.83 2.70 13.48
C GLU A 150 13.93 2.28 12.01
N GLY A 151 14.71 3.03 11.22
CA GLY A 151 14.83 2.86 9.78
C GLY A 151 13.63 3.39 8.98
N GLY A 152 12.59 3.89 9.64
CA GLY A 152 11.40 4.47 9.03
C GLY A 152 11.64 5.81 8.35
N GLU A 153 10.56 6.39 7.83
CA GLU A 153 10.58 7.68 7.14
C GLU A 153 9.48 8.62 7.62
N PHE A 154 9.69 9.92 7.40
CA PHE A 154 8.72 10.96 7.71
C PHE A 154 8.71 12.01 6.59
N SER A 155 7.53 12.24 6.01
CA SER A 155 7.32 13.25 4.98
C SER A 155 6.65 14.49 5.55
N VAL A 156 7.13 15.66 5.12
CA VAL A 156 6.61 16.97 5.53
C VAL A 156 6.31 17.83 4.31
N LYS A 157 5.20 18.56 4.37
CA LYS A 157 4.81 19.60 3.43
C LYS A 157 5.30 20.94 3.94
N LEU A 158 6.05 21.67 3.11
CA LEU A 158 6.41 23.07 3.36
C LEU A 158 5.40 23.98 2.67
N THR A 159 4.89 24.97 3.40
CA THR A 159 4.07 26.06 2.84
C THR A 159 4.67 27.39 3.24
N ILE A 160 5.01 28.22 2.25
CA ILE A 160 5.45 29.60 2.47
C ILE A 160 4.21 30.48 2.64
N GLN A 161 4.21 31.31 3.68
CA GLN A 161 3.08 32.19 3.98
C GLN A 161 3.11 33.44 3.09
N GLU A 162 1.93 34.04 2.90
CA GLU A 162 1.82 35.32 2.19
C GLU A 162 2.67 36.41 2.86
N GLY A 163 3.33 37.26 2.06
CA GLY A 163 4.25 38.29 2.54
C GLY A 163 5.67 37.78 2.83
N TYR A 164 6.00 36.55 2.45
CA TYR A 164 7.34 35.97 2.57
C TYR A 164 7.84 35.40 1.24
N ASP A 165 9.15 35.48 1.04
CA ASP A 165 9.88 34.88 -0.05
C ASP A 165 10.64 33.63 0.45
N GLY A 166 10.32 32.49 -0.17
CA GLY A 166 10.94 31.20 0.09
C GLY A 166 11.89 30.73 -1.03
N SER A 167 12.32 31.62 -1.94
CA SER A 167 13.19 31.24 -3.07
C SER A 167 14.53 30.65 -2.63
N SER A 168 14.98 30.96 -1.41
CA SER A 168 16.19 30.38 -0.79
C SER A 168 15.88 29.36 0.32
N ALA A 169 14.63 28.88 0.40
CA ALA A 169 14.20 27.96 1.46
C ALA A 169 15.01 26.66 1.45
N SER A 170 15.52 26.27 2.62
CA SER A 170 16.22 25.01 2.83
C SER A 170 15.62 24.29 4.03
N VAL A 171 14.99 23.14 3.79
CA VAL A 171 14.50 22.25 4.86
C VAL A 171 15.71 21.51 5.45
N LYS A 172 15.81 21.50 6.78
CA LYS A 172 16.86 20.86 7.53
C LYS A 172 16.31 19.72 8.37
N ALA A 173 17.03 18.62 8.47
CA ALA A 173 16.82 17.55 9.45
C ALA A 173 18.06 17.47 10.33
N ASN A 174 17.95 17.81 11.62
CA ASN A 174 19.08 17.91 12.55
C ASN A 174 20.24 18.80 12.04
N GLY A 175 19.93 19.81 11.21
CA GLY A 175 20.90 20.74 10.61
C GLY A 175 21.35 20.39 9.19
N ASP A 176 21.12 19.15 8.73
CA ASP A 176 21.48 18.71 7.38
C ASP A 176 20.39 19.04 6.36
N SER A 177 20.77 19.51 5.17
CA SER A 177 19.82 19.85 4.10
C SER A 177 19.10 18.60 3.59
N VAL A 178 17.78 18.68 3.53
CA VAL A 178 16.92 17.64 2.95
C VAL A 178 16.55 18.04 1.52
N ALA A 179 16.81 17.15 0.57
CA ALA A 179 16.39 17.36 -0.81
C ALA A 179 14.86 17.25 -0.94
N LYS A 180 14.28 18.06 -1.82
CA LYS A 180 12.87 17.96 -2.18
C LYS A 180 12.58 16.59 -2.79
N ASP A 181 11.48 15.97 -2.39
CA ASP A 181 11.07 14.65 -2.87
C ASP A 181 10.66 14.74 -4.34
N SER A 182 11.36 14.03 -5.22
CA SER A 182 11.16 14.11 -6.67
C SER A 182 9.89 13.44 -7.17
N ILE A 183 9.24 12.61 -6.35
CA ILE A 183 8.04 11.85 -6.71
C ILE A 183 6.80 12.53 -6.13
N LEU A 184 6.88 12.97 -4.87
CA LEU A 184 5.75 13.53 -4.13
C LEU A 184 5.57 15.05 -4.34
N SER A 185 6.61 15.75 -4.79
CA SER A 185 6.52 17.18 -5.07
C SER A 185 5.97 17.46 -6.46
N ALA A 186 5.24 18.55 -6.58
CA ALA A 186 4.66 19.04 -7.83
C ALA A 186 4.66 20.59 -7.84
N PRO A 187 4.39 21.26 -8.97
CA PRO A 187 4.26 22.72 -8.98
C PRO A 187 3.24 23.20 -7.92
N GLY A 188 3.70 24.00 -6.97
CA GLY A 188 2.88 24.50 -5.85
C GLY A 188 2.75 23.54 -4.65
N LEU A 189 3.43 22.39 -4.67
CA LEU A 189 3.45 21.41 -3.59
C LEU A 189 4.88 20.94 -3.30
N ASP A 190 5.42 21.40 -2.18
CA ASP A 190 6.80 21.14 -1.80
C ASP A 190 6.88 20.12 -0.67
N ILE A 191 7.29 18.89 -1.02
CA ILE A 191 7.37 17.76 -0.09
C ILE A 191 8.83 17.37 0.16
N TYR A 192 9.15 17.06 1.41
CA TYR A 192 10.47 16.60 1.83
C TYR A 192 10.31 15.31 2.62
N THR A 193 11.08 14.28 2.27
CA THR A 193 11.01 12.96 2.92
C THR A 193 12.35 12.65 3.56
N ILE A 194 12.35 12.54 4.90
CA ILE A 194 13.51 12.08 5.67
C ILE A 194 13.40 10.57 5.76
N LYS A 195 14.39 9.85 5.24
CA LYS A 195 14.41 8.38 5.17
C LYS A 195 15.42 7.80 6.15
N ASN A 196 15.23 6.52 6.49
CA ASN A 196 16.16 5.77 7.32
C ASN A 196 16.46 6.49 8.66
N ILE A 197 15.41 6.86 9.38
CA ILE A 197 15.50 7.57 10.65
C ILE A 197 16.03 6.62 11.73
N MET A 198 17.24 6.91 12.23
CA MET A 198 17.94 6.11 13.24
C MET A 198 18.12 6.85 14.58
N ASP A 199 17.63 8.09 14.68
CA ASP A 199 17.70 8.95 15.86
C ASP A 199 16.53 9.94 15.85
N ASN A 200 16.26 10.62 16.97
CA ASN A 200 15.27 11.69 17.00
C ASN A 200 15.62 12.79 15.99
N VAL A 201 14.62 13.29 15.26
CA VAL A 201 14.81 14.30 14.20
C VAL A 201 14.07 15.57 14.56
N THR A 202 14.75 16.70 14.44
CA THR A 202 14.17 18.03 14.42
C THR A 202 14.20 18.56 13.00
N ILE A 203 13.02 18.84 12.44
CA ILE A 203 12.86 19.45 11.12
C ILE A 203 12.71 20.96 11.29
N SER A 204 13.51 21.73 10.57
CA SER A 204 13.40 23.20 10.53
C SER A 204 13.54 23.71 9.09
N VAL A 205 13.24 25.00 8.89
CA VAL A 205 13.41 25.66 7.59
C VAL A 205 14.22 26.93 7.78
N GLU A 206 15.22 27.10 6.92
CA GLU A 206 16.06 28.30 6.84
C GLU A 206 15.85 29.01 5.49
N GLY A 207 16.27 30.28 5.39
CA GLY A 207 16.26 31.02 4.14
C GLY A 207 14.92 31.65 3.75
N ILE A 208 13.99 31.78 4.71
CA ILE A 208 12.74 32.51 4.54
C ILE A 208 12.95 33.98 4.90
N VAL A 209 12.54 34.90 4.03
CA VAL A 209 12.64 36.35 4.25
C VAL A 209 11.29 37.03 4.00
N MET A 210 11.03 38.16 4.67
CA MET A 210 9.83 38.96 4.41
C MET A 210 9.99 39.70 3.08
N THR A 211 8.93 39.73 2.26
CA THR A 211 8.90 40.47 0.97
C THR A 211 8.73 41.96 1.14
#